data_AF-A0A6N9TTZ6-F1
#
_entry.id   AF-A0A6N9TTZ6-F1
#
_cell.length_a   1.000
_cell.length_b   1.000
_cell.length_c   1.000
_cell.angle_alpha   90.00
_cell.angle_beta   90.00
_cell.angle_gamma   90.00
#
_symmetry.space_group_name_H-M   'P 1'
#
loop_
_entity.id
_entity.type
_entity.pdbx_description
1 polymer ?
#
loop_
_entity_poly.entity_id
_entity_poly.type
_entity_poly.pdbx_seq_one_letter_code
_entity_poly.pdbx_strand_id
1 'polypeptide(L)' 'MKRLKIFLAGLVVGLLFGLWMGVNLGRDEPLFRNPFARQPLEKRLKQTGGAILEKGGEVLREKGRELTNPAPGR' A
#
# COMPACT_ATOMS: atom_id res chain seq x y z
N MET A 1 31.63 -27.77 0.05
CA MET A 1 31.23 -26.65 -0.84
C MET A 1 29.94 -26.89 -1.64
N LYS A 2 29.78 -28.00 -2.40
CA LYS A 2 28.59 -28.20 -3.27
C LYS A 2 27.24 -28.20 -2.53
N ARG A 3 27.13 -28.89 -1.40
CA ARG A 3 25.88 -28.96 -0.62
C ARG A 3 25.44 -27.61 -0.06
N LEU A 4 26.39 -26.81 0.44
CA LEU A 4 26.12 -25.45 0.93
C LEU A 4 25.63 -24.54 -0.20
N LYS A 5 26.22 -24.64 -1.41
CA LYS A 5 25.76 -23.89 -2.58
C LYS A 5 24.33 -24.26 -2.99
N ILE A 6 23.99 -25.55 -2.95
CA ILE A 6 22.62 -26.03 -3.24
C ILE A 6 21.64 -25.52 -2.18
N PHE A 7 22.02 -25.56 -0.91
CA PHE A 7 21.19 -25.02 0.17
C PHE A 7 20.96 -23.51 0.02
N LEU A 8 22.00 -22.73 -0.24
CA LEU A 8 21.87 -21.29 -0.51
C LEU A 8 21.00 -21.00 -1.73
N ALA A 9 21.17 -21.77 -2.81
CA ALA A 9 20.34 -21.63 -4.00
C ALA A 9 18.86 -21.91 -3.67
N GLY A 10 18.58 -22.98 -2.92
CA GLY A 10 17.23 -23.29 -2.45
C GLY A 10 16.63 -22.19 -1.58
N LEU A 11 17.43 -21.60 -0.68
CA LEU A 11 16.99 -20.50 0.18
C LEU A 11 16.65 -19.23 -0.62
N VAL A 12 17.49 -18.88 -1.59
CA VAL A 12 17.25 -17.74 -2.48
C VAL A 12 15.99 -17.97 -3.30
N VAL A 13 15.83 -19.16 -3.88
CA VAL A 13 14.64 -19.51 -4.66
C VAL A 13 13.38 -19.45 -3.79
N GLY A 14 13.42 -20.07 -2.59
CA GLY A 14 12.30 -20.05 -1.65
C GLY A 14 11.91 -18.64 -1.22
N LEU A 15 12.89 -17.76 -0.95
CA LEU A 15 12.65 -16.35 -0.66
C LEU A 15 11.98 -15.63 -1.82
N LEU A 16 12.47 -15.80 -3.04
CA LEU A 16 11.89 -15.16 -4.23
C LEU A 16 10.43 -15.59 -4.46
N PHE A 17 10.14 -16.89 -4.35
CA PHE A 17 8.77 -17.40 -4.47
C PHE A 17 7.87 -16.95 -3.31
N GLY A 18 8.37 -16.98 -2.08
CA GLY A 18 7.63 -16.53 -0.90
C GLY A 18 7.27 -15.04 -0.96
N LEU A 19 8.23 -14.19 -1.35
CA LEU A 19 8.01 -12.75 -1.56
C LEU A 19 7.01 -12.49 -2.69
N TRP A 20 7.10 -13.22 -3.80
CA TRP A 20 6.15 -13.09 -4.90
C TRP A 20 4.72 -13.38 -4.42
N MET A 21 4.50 -14.54 -3.82
CA MET A 21 3.18 -14.96 -3.36
C MET A 21 2.66 -14.05 -2.24
N GLY A 22 3.52 -13.67 -1.29
CA GLY A 22 3.16 -12.76 -0.21
C GLY A 22 2.73 -11.38 -0.70
N VAL A 23 3.42 -10.81 -1.70
CA VAL A 23 3.02 -9.53 -2.30
C VAL A 23 1.68 -9.63 -3.03
N ASN A 24 1.40 -10.74 -3.72
CA ASN A 24 0.11 -10.92 -4.40
C ASN A 24 -1.05 -11.13 -3.42
N LEU A 25 -0.86 -11.96 -2.39
CA LEU A 25 -1.83 -12.13 -1.30
C LEU A 25 -2.13 -10.81 -0.60
N GLY A 26 -1.10 -10.02 -0.26
CA GLY A 26 -1.28 -8.73 0.40
C GLY A 26 -1.92 -7.64 -0.49
N ARG A 27 -2.08 -7.87 -1.79
CA ARG A 27 -2.71 -6.93 -2.74
C ARG A 27 -4.07 -7.42 -3.24
N ASP A 28 -4.60 -8.53 -2.69
CA ASP A 28 -5.80 -9.21 -3.19
C ASP A 28 -5.75 -9.49 -4.70
N GLU A 29 -4.55 -9.77 -5.22
CA GLU A 29 -4.32 -10.10 -6.63
C GLU A 29 -4.07 -11.61 -6.80
N PRO A 30 -4.36 -12.20 -7.98
CA PRO A 30 -4.11 -13.62 -8.22
C PRO A 30 -2.65 -14.00 -7.94
N LEU A 31 -2.44 -15.15 -7.30
CA LEU A 31 -1.12 -15.62 -6.84
C LEU A 31 -0.04 -15.63 -7.93
N PHE A 32 -0.42 -15.87 -9.19
CA PHE A 32 0.49 -15.96 -10.33
C PHE A 32 0.63 -14.66 -11.12
N ARG A 33 -0.04 -13.57 -10.71
CA ARG A 33 0.13 -12.27 -11.36
C ARG A 33 1.54 -11.76 -11.07
N ASN A 34 2.17 -11.06 -12.01
CA ASN A 34 3.50 -10.50 -11.79
C ASN A 34 3.43 -9.40 -10.69
N PRO A 35 4.04 -9.59 -9.51
CA PRO A 35 3.96 -8.66 -8.38
C PRO A 35 4.71 -7.36 -8.65
N PHE A 36 5.62 -7.37 -9.63
CA PHE A 36 6.39 -6.22 -10.11
C PHE A 36 5.78 -5.61 -11.38
N ALA A 37 4.70 -6.17 -11.93
CA ALA A 37 3.97 -5.48 -12.97
C ALA A 37 3.43 -4.17 -12.41
N ARG A 38 3.73 -3.06 -13.10
CA ARG A 38 3.21 -1.75 -12.73
C ARG A 38 1.70 -1.84 -12.75
N GLN A 39 1.06 -1.74 -11.58
CA GLN A 39 -0.35 -1.37 -11.56
C GLN A 39 -0.46 -0.05 -12.35
N PRO A 40 -1.47 0.10 -13.23
CA PRO A 40 -1.64 1.34 -13.97
C PRO A 40 -1.62 2.50 -12.97
N LEU A 41 -0.76 3.50 -13.24
CA LEU A 41 -0.53 4.65 -12.35
C LEU A 41 -1.85 5.26 -11.85
N GLU A 42 -2.88 5.21 -12.69
CA GLU A 42 -4.24 5.64 -12.43
C GLU A 42 -4.91 4.95 -11.21
N LYS A 43 -4.70 3.64 -11.01
CA LYS A 43 -5.25 2.94 -9.83
C LYS A 43 -4.55 3.36 -8.54
N ARG A 44 -3.22 3.53 -8.58
CA ARG A 44 -2.45 4.03 -7.42
C ARG A 44 -2.78 5.49 -7.11
N LEU A 45 -2.94 6.34 -8.12
CA LEU A 45 -3.37 7.73 -7.94
C LEU A 45 -4.81 7.82 -7.41
N LYS A 46 -5.74 6.97 -7.88
CA LYS A 46 -7.12 6.97 -7.37
C LYS A 46 -7.19 6.55 -5.91
N GLN A 47 -6.49 5.49 -5.51
CA GLN A 47 -6.49 5.04 -4.11
C GLN A 47 -5.79 6.03 -3.19
N THR A 48 -4.58 6.47 -3.53
CA THR A 48 -3.81 7.39 -2.69
C THR A 48 -4.39 8.80 -2.72
N GLY A 49 -4.79 9.29 -3.89
CA GLY A 49 -5.39 10.61 -4.07
C GLY A 49 -6.77 10.71 -3.42
N GLY A 50 -7.61 9.67 -3.55
CA GLY A 50 -8.91 9.61 -2.87
C GLY A 50 -8.77 9.70 -1.36
N ALA A 51 -7.90 8.88 -0.75
CA ALA A 51 -7.69 8.87 0.69
C ALA A 51 -7.08 10.18 1.23
N ILE A 52 -6.18 10.83 0.46
CA ILE A 52 -5.60 12.12 0.84
C ILE A 52 -6.63 13.24 0.72
N LEU A 53 -7.43 13.25 -0.34
CA LEU A 53 -8.44 14.27 -0.59
C LEU A 53 -9.59 14.18 0.43
N GLU A 54 -10.00 12.97 0.79
CA GLU A 54 -11.02 12.70 1.80
C GLU A 54 -10.58 13.17 3.18
N LYS A 55 -9.38 12.76 3.62
CA LYS A 55 -8.80 13.24 4.89
C LYS A 55 -8.57 14.75 4.91
N GLY A 56 -8.07 15.31 3.81
CA GLY A 56 -7.90 16.76 3.67
C GLY A 56 -9.23 17.51 3.76
N GLY A 57 -10.28 16.98 3.12
CA GLY A 57 -11.63 17.52 3.18
C GLY A 57 -12.23 17.47 4.58
N GLU A 58 -12.05 16.38 5.32
CA GLU A 58 -12.48 16.27 6.71
C GLU A 58 -11.78 17.29 7.62
N VAL A 59 -10.46 17.39 7.53
CA VAL A 59 -9.67 18.35 8.34
C VAL A 59 -10.06 19.80 8.02
N LEU A 60 -10.23 20.13 6.74
CA LEU A 60 -10.68 21.46 6.32
C LEU A 60 -12.11 21.75 6.80
N ARG A 61 -12.98 20.75 6.81
CA ARG A 61 -14.36 20.88 7.28
C ARG A 61 -14.45 21.02 8.80
N GLU A 62 -13.58 20.34 9.53
CA GLU A 62 -13.44 20.47 10.99
C GLU A 62 -12.90 21.86 11.36
N LYS A 63 -11.80 22.28 10.74
CA LYS A 63 -11.24 23.64 10.84
C LYS A 63 -12.26 24.72 10.49
N GLY A 64 -13.03 24.52 9.41
CA GLY A 64 -14.08 25.46 8.99
C GLY A 64 -15.21 25.58 10.00
N ARG A 65 -15.58 24.49 10.70
CA ARG A 65 -16.57 24.52 11.78
C ARG A 65 -16.05 25.21 13.04
N GLU A 66 -14.78 25.01 13.40
CA GLU A 66 -14.14 25.74 14.51
C GLU A 66 -14.14 27.26 14.27
N LEU A 67 -13.90 27.69 13.02
CA LEU A 67 -13.90 29.10 12.65
C LEU A 67 -15.30 29.71 12.50
N THR A 68 -16.29 28.91 12.11
CA THR A 68 -17.68 29.35 11.92
C THR A 68 -18.48 29.35 13.22
N ASN A 69 -18.06 28.57 14.22
CA ASN A 69 -18.65 28.56 15.56
C ASN A 69 -17.62 29.01 16.60
N PRO A 70 -17.22 30.31 16.61
CA PRO A 70 -16.49 30.83 17.75
C PRO A 70 -17.38 30.62 18.98
N ALA A 71 -16.87 29.89 19.96
CA ALA A 71 -17.58 29.63 21.21
C ALA A 71 -18.24 30.93 21.71
N PRO A 72 -19.54 30.92 22.07
CA PRO A 72 -20.19 32.12 22.59
C PRO A 72 -19.35 32.60 23.78
N GLY A 73 -18.84 33.82 23.65
CA GLY A 73 -17.88 34.41 24.58
C GLY A 73 -18.33 34.23 26.03
N ARG A 74 -17.40 33.76 26.85
CA ARG A 74 -17.45 33.97 28.30
C ARG A 74 -16.81 35.31 28.62
#